data_AF-A0A520FYL0-F1
#
_entry.id   AF-A0A520FYL0-F1
#
_cell.length_a   1.000
_cell.length_b   1.000
_cell.length_c   1.000
_cell.angle_alpha   90.00
_cell.angle_beta   90.00
_cell.angle_gamma   90.00
#
_symmetry.space_group_name_H-M   'P 1'
#
loop_
_entity.id
_entity.type
_entity.pdbx_description
1 polymer ?
#
loop_
_entity_poly.entity_id
_entity_poly.type
_entity_poly.pdbx_seq_one_letter_code
_entity_poly.pdbx_strand_id
1 'polypeptide(L)'
;MAPKTSRISVAGAASSSPARPSPSVIHEQHQEAGPRDPPARGQAMSAMTPAQIERYVEAAAAALNLRVRPDHRAGVLCYFALAAEFAAVVEAVPLGAHDEPAVNFTPVAPPEPQE
;
A
#
# COMPACT_ATOMS: atom_id res chain seq x y z
N MET A 1 -40.97 8.42 11.86
CA MET A 1 -41.09 8.18 13.32
C MET A 1 -39.85 7.42 13.74
N ALA A 2 -38.88 8.08 14.36
CA ALA A 2 -37.58 7.52 14.73
C ALA A 2 -37.48 7.37 16.26
N PRO A 3 -36.87 6.31 16.79
CA PRO A 3 -36.33 6.31 18.16
C PRO A 3 -34.80 6.28 18.11
N LYS A 4 -34.13 7.37 18.48
CA LYS A 4 -33.58 7.69 19.82
C LYS A 4 -32.42 6.78 20.26
N THR A 5 -31.23 7.37 20.11
CA THR A 5 -29.94 7.06 20.75
C THR A 5 -30.05 6.86 22.26
N SER A 6 -29.39 5.83 22.79
CA SER A 6 -29.01 5.76 24.21
C SER A 6 -27.55 5.32 24.33
N ARG A 7 -26.74 6.22 24.88
CA ARG A 7 -25.37 5.96 25.35
C ARG A 7 -25.45 5.42 26.76
N ILE A 8 -24.70 4.36 27.05
CA ILE A 8 -24.42 3.92 28.41
C ILE A 8 -22.92 4.13 28.63
N SER A 9 -22.62 4.98 29.61
CA SER A 9 -21.30 5.17 30.21
C SER A 9 -21.35 4.51 31.59
N VAL A 10 -20.36 3.69 31.92
CA VAL A 10 -20.15 3.19 33.29
C VAL A 10 -18.68 3.37 33.64
N ALA A 11 -18.47 4.16 34.69
CA ALA A 11 -17.22 4.31 35.41
C ALA A 11 -17.19 3.25 36.53
N GLY A 12 -16.03 2.63 36.74
CA GLY A 12 -15.77 1.72 37.85
C GLY A 12 -14.30 1.78 38.25
N ALA A 13 -13.99 2.66 39.21
CA ALA A 13 -13.52 2.34 40.56
C ALA A 13 -12.11 1.71 40.67
N ALA A 14 -11.25 2.51 41.32
CA ALA A 14 -9.90 2.20 41.75
C ALA A 14 -9.79 0.99 42.68
N SER A 15 -8.65 0.32 42.65
CA SER A 15 -8.10 -0.37 43.81
C SER A 15 -6.60 -0.08 43.93
N SER A 16 -6.19 0.16 45.17
CA SER A 16 -4.91 0.69 45.63
C SER A 16 -4.08 -0.43 46.24
N SER A 17 -2.76 -0.46 46.01
CA SER A 17 -1.80 -0.93 47.01
C SER A 17 -0.39 -0.36 46.75
N PRO A 18 0.39 0.04 47.79
CA PRO A 18 1.56 0.90 47.63
C PRO A 18 2.91 0.19 47.89
N ALA A 19 3.97 0.61 47.19
CA ALA A 19 5.34 0.50 47.67
C ALA A 19 6.23 1.58 47.02
N ARG A 20 6.84 2.43 47.87
CA ARG A 20 7.85 3.48 47.60
C ARG A 20 9.19 2.88 47.07
N PRO A 21 10.20 3.66 46.58
CA PRO A 21 10.41 5.12 46.67
C PRO A 21 10.85 5.85 45.36
N SER A 22 10.73 7.18 45.33
CA SER A 22 11.36 8.12 44.37
C SER A 22 12.78 8.54 44.87
N PRO A 23 13.58 9.39 44.17
CA PRO A 23 13.48 9.91 42.79
C PRO A 23 14.83 9.83 42.01
N SER A 24 14.84 9.27 40.79
CA SER A 24 15.90 9.60 39.83
C SER A 24 15.36 10.66 38.88
N VAL A 25 15.84 11.89 39.07
CA VAL A 25 15.59 13.02 38.20
C VAL A 25 16.18 12.69 36.83
N ILE A 26 15.34 12.20 35.92
CA ILE A 26 15.60 12.23 34.49
C ILE A 26 14.76 13.40 34.00
N HIS A 27 15.43 14.45 33.50
CA HIS A 27 14.79 15.52 32.76
C HIS A 27 14.27 14.93 31.44
N GLU A 28 13.15 14.21 31.50
CA GLU A 28 12.37 13.84 30.33
C GLU A 28 11.56 15.08 29.95
N GLN A 29 12.05 15.79 28.94
CA GLN A 29 11.35 16.92 28.36
C GLN A 29 9.99 16.42 27.90
N HIS A 30 8.95 16.78 28.65
CA HIS A 30 7.56 16.72 28.21
C HIS A 30 7.44 17.59 26.96
N GLN A 31 7.61 16.97 25.80
CA GLN A 31 7.14 17.55 24.56
C GLN A 31 5.65 17.20 24.48
N GLU A 32 4.83 18.21 24.80
CA GLU A 32 3.37 18.20 24.64
C GLU A 32 3.01 17.60 23.28
N ALA A 33 2.42 16.41 23.31
CA ALA A 33 1.76 15.81 22.17
C ALA A 33 0.50 16.64 21.87
N GLY A 34 0.68 17.72 21.10
CA GLY A 34 -0.40 18.39 20.41
C GLY A 34 -1.22 17.39 19.58
N PRO A 35 -2.46 17.74 19.18
CA PRO A 35 -3.34 16.84 18.46
C PRO A 35 -2.56 16.27 17.27
N ARG A 36 -2.38 14.95 17.24
CA ARG A 36 -1.84 14.26 16.08
C ARG A 36 -2.83 14.50 14.96
N ASP A 37 -2.60 15.53 14.17
CA ASP A 37 -3.06 15.53 12.79
C ASP A 37 -2.63 14.17 12.22
N PRO A 38 -3.56 13.37 11.67
CA PRO A 38 -3.15 12.20 10.92
C PRO A 38 -2.15 12.70 9.88
N PRO A 39 -0.98 12.05 9.69
CA PRO A 39 -0.13 12.43 8.58
C PRO A 39 -1.04 12.42 7.36
N ALA A 40 -1.02 13.55 6.64
CA ALA A 40 -1.57 13.62 5.30
C ALA A 40 -1.21 12.32 4.58
N ARG A 41 -2.06 11.85 3.68
CA ARG A 41 -1.74 10.80 2.69
C ARG A 41 -0.55 11.23 1.80
N GLY A 42 0.61 11.49 2.40
CA GLY A 42 1.89 11.83 1.82
C GLY A 42 2.65 10.53 1.79
N GLN A 43 2.74 9.84 0.66
CA GLN A 43 2.87 10.36 -0.68
C GLN A 43 1.78 9.76 -1.57
N ALA A 44 1.16 10.58 -2.40
CA ALA A 44 0.73 10.09 -3.70
C ALA A 44 2.01 9.58 -4.39
N MET A 45 2.33 8.29 -4.24
CA MET A 45 3.29 7.62 -5.11
C MET A 45 2.87 7.98 -6.52
N SER A 46 3.76 8.63 -7.26
CA SER A 46 3.42 9.43 -8.44
C SER A 46 2.69 8.57 -9.47
N ALA A 47 1.36 8.53 -9.36
CA ALA A 47 0.49 8.00 -10.38
C ALA A 47 0.84 8.75 -11.67
N MET A 48 1.03 7.99 -12.75
CA MET A 48 1.41 8.58 -14.02
C MET A 48 0.43 9.69 -14.38
N THR A 49 0.96 10.85 -14.75
CA THR A 49 0.11 11.93 -15.25
C THR A 49 -0.59 11.49 -16.55
N PRO A 50 -1.74 12.07 -16.91
CA PRO A 50 -2.43 11.73 -18.15
C PRO A 50 -1.53 11.83 -19.39
N ALA A 51 -0.68 12.85 -19.46
CA ALA A 51 0.27 13.01 -20.55
C ALA A 51 1.36 11.91 -20.60
N GLN A 52 1.80 11.42 -19.44
CA GLN A 52 2.73 10.28 -19.35
C GLN A 52 2.05 8.98 -19.79
N ILE A 53 0.80 8.76 -19.37
CA ILE A 53 -0.01 7.61 -19.80
C ILE A 53 -0.17 7.60 -21.32
N GLU A 54 -0.57 8.72 -21.91
CA GLU A 54 -0.75 8.82 -23.36
C GLU A 54 0.54 8.49 -24.13
N ARG A 55 1.65 9.09 -23.71
CA ARG A 55 2.95 8.84 -24.34
C ARG A 55 3.40 7.39 -24.17
N TYR A 56 3.20 6.82 -22.99
CA TYR A 56 3.59 5.44 -22.72
C TYR A 56 2.76 4.46 -23.55
N VAL A 57 1.45 4.62 -23.57
CA VAL A 57 0.54 3.76 -24.34
C VAL A 57 0.86 3.82 -25.84
N GLU A 58 1.15 5.01 -26.37
CA GLU A 58 1.54 5.16 -27.77
C GLU A 58 2.87 4.45 -28.08
N ALA A 59 3.91 4.68 -27.25
CA ALA A 59 5.21 4.03 -27.42
C ALA A 59 5.13 2.50 -27.29
N ALA A 60 4.37 2.00 -26.30
CA ALA A 60 4.18 0.58 -26.08
C ALA A 60 3.40 -0.08 -27.22
N ALA A 61 2.34 0.57 -27.71
CA ALA A 61 1.58 0.07 -28.87
C ALA A 61 2.47 -0.02 -30.12
N ALA A 62 3.32 0.98 -30.37
CA ALA A 62 4.27 0.94 -31.48
C ALA A 62 5.31 -0.19 -31.31
N ALA A 63 5.87 -0.37 -30.11
CA ALA A 63 6.85 -1.41 -29.82
C ALA A 63 6.28 -2.83 -29.97
N LEU A 64 5.01 -3.03 -29.61
CA LEU A 64 4.29 -4.29 -29.76
C LEU A 64 3.68 -4.50 -31.15
N ASN A 65 3.86 -3.54 -32.07
CA ASN A 65 3.18 -3.49 -33.36
C ASN A 65 1.65 -3.68 -33.22
N LEU A 66 1.07 -3.09 -32.17
CA LEU A 66 -0.34 -3.20 -31.84
C LEU A 66 -1.11 -2.00 -32.41
N ARG A 67 -2.05 -2.29 -33.32
CA ARG A 67 -2.90 -1.26 -33.91
C ARG A 67 -4.06 -0.90 -32.98
N VAL A 68 -3.95 0.25 -32.31
CA VAL A 68 -5.08 0.84 -31.56
C VAL A 68 -5.91 1.71 -32.50
N ARG A 69 -7.17 1.32 -32.74
CA ARG A 69 -8.09 2.16 -33.51
C ARG A 69 -8.35 3.49 -32.76
N PRO A 70 -8.44 4.63 -33.45
CA PRO A 70 -8.72 5.92 -32.82
C PRO A 70 -9.97 5.89 -31.92
N ASP A 71 -11.03 5.22 -32.38
CA ASP A 71 -12.30 5.07 -31.64
C ASP A 71 -12.14 4.37 -30.27
N HIS A 72 -11.09 3.56 -30.11
CA HIS A 72 -10.84 2.81 -28.87
C HIS A 72 -9.83 3.52 -27.95
N ARG A 73 -9.17 4.59 -28.42
CA ARG A 73 -8.06 5.25 -27.68
C ARG A 73 -8.51 5.72 -26.31
N ALA A 74 -9.68 6.37 -26.23
CA ALA A 74 -10.23 6.85 -24.96
C ALA A 74 -10.43 5.71 -23.95
N GLY A 75 -10.93 4.55 -24.41
CA GLY A 75 -11.11 3.37 -23.57
C GLY A 75 -9.77 2.81 -23.09
N VAL A 76 -8.79 2.67 -23.99
CA VAL A 76 -7.45 2.16 -23.65
C VAL A 76 -6.78 3.05 -22.58
N LEU A 77 -6.84 4.38 -22.74
CA LEU A 77 -6.26 5.30 -21.76
C LEU A 77 -6.96 5.21 -20.40
N CYS A 78 -8.29 5.08 -20.39
CA CYS A 78 -9.07 4.93 -19.15
C CYS A 78 -8.70 3.65 -18.39
N TYR A 79 -8.68 2.51 -19.08
CA TYR A 79 -8.32 1.23 -18.46
C TYR A 79 -6.84 1.15 -18.07
N PHE A 80 -5.95 1.76 -18.85
CA PHE A 80 -4.54 1.85 -18.50
C PHE A 80 -4.34 2.68 -17.22
N ALA A 81 -5.02 3.83 -17.09
CA ALA A 81 -4.98 4.63 -15.88
C ALA A 81 -5.45 3.84 -14.65
N LEU A 82 -6.56 3.09 -14.78
CA LEU A 82 -7.03 2.21 -13.72
C LEU A 82 -6.00 1.14 -13.34
N ALA A 83 -5.35 0.52 -14.32
CA ALA A 83 -4.30 -0.46 -14.06
C ALA A 83 -3.07 0.16 -13.38
N ALA A 84 -2.71 1.40 -13.73
CA ALA A 84 -1.61 2.13 -13.08
C ALA A 84 -1.89 2.39 -11.58
N GLU A 85 -3.15 2.66 -11.21
CA GLU A 85 -3.55 2.78 -9.81
C GLU A 85 -3.38 1.45 -9.06
N PHE A 86 -3.72 0.31 -9.69
CA PHE A 86 -3.46 -1.00 -9.10
C PHE A 86 -1.97 -1.33 -9.01
N ALA A 87 -1.17 -0.94 -10.00
CA ALA A 87 0.27 -1.11 -9.97
C ALA A 87 0.88 -0.38 -8.76
N ALA A 88 0.44 0.85 -8.46
CA ALA A 88 0.89 1.58 -7.27
C ALA A 88 0.62 0.84 -5.95
N VAL A 89 -0.50 0.10 -5.87
CA VAL A 89 -0.82 -0.74 -4.70
C VAL A 89 0.13 -1.94 -4.61
N VAL A 90 0.46 -2.57 -5.73
CA VAL A 90 1.38 -3.71 -5.78
C VAL A 90 2.83 -3.29 -5.49
N GLU A 91 3.27 -2.15 -6.02
CA GLU A 91 4.62 -1.60 -5.79
C GLU A 91 4.86 -1.20 -4.33
N ALA A 92 3.79 -0.94 -3.56
CA ALA A 92 3.89 -0.65 -2.14
C ALA A 92 4.19 -1.90 -1.28
N VAL A 93 4.14 -3.11 -1.85
CA VAL A 93 4.50 -4.34 -1.15
C VAL A 93 6.02 -4.42 -1.01
N PRO A 94 6.58 -4.52 0.21
CA PRO A 94 8.02 -4.61 0.39
C PRO A 94 8.54 -5.93 -0.19
N LEU A 95 9.58 -5.83 -1.02
CA LEU A 95 10.28 -6.98 -1.59
C LEU A 95 11.77 -6.93 -1.21
N GLY A 96 12.29 -8.07 -0.77
CA GLY A 96 13.71 -8.31 -0.58
C GLY A 96 14.40 -8.74 -1.88
N ALA A 97 15.73 -8.59 -1.94
CA ALA A 97 16.53 -8.96 -3.11
C ALA A 97 16.53 -10.47 -3.42
N HIS A 98 16.05 -11.29 -2.49
CA HIS A 98 15.97 -12.75 -2.60
C HIS A 98 14.52 -13.26 -2.63
N ASP A 99 13.54 -12.37 -2.78
CA ASP A 99 12.16 -12.79 -2.97
C ASP A 99 12.02 -13.36 -4.38
N GLU A 100 11.69 -14.65 -4.45
CA GLU A 100 11.57 -15.38 -5.71
C GLU A 100 10.17 -15.24 -6.31
N PRO A 101 10.03 -15.33 -7.64
CA PRO A 101 8.72 -15.44 -8.28
C PRO A 101 7.94 -16.66 -7.76
N ALA A 102 6.62 -16.54 -7.66
CA ALA A 102 5.76 -17.63 -7.21
C ALA A 102 5.91 -18.91 -8.05
N VAL A 103 6.21 -18.76 -9.34
CA VAL A 103 6.55 -19.86 -10.24
C VAL A 103 8.04 -19.82 -10.50
N ASN A 104 8.75 -20.86 -10.07
CA ASN A 104 10.17 -21.04 -10.32
C ASN A 104 10.40 -22.21 -11.29
N PHE A 105 11.34 -22.05 -12.21
CA PHE A 105 11.73 -23.11 -13.13
C PHE A 105 12.54 -24.17 -12.40
N THR A 106 12.09 -25.42 -12.49
CA THR A 106 12.87 -26.59 -12.05
C THR A 106 13.26 -27.41 -13.28
N PRO A 107 14.56 -27.55 -13.59
CA PRO A 107 15.00 -28.40 -14.69
C PRO A 107 14.51 -29.84 -14.49
N VAL A 108 14.05 -30.47 -15.56
CA VAL A 108 13.77 -31.92 -15.56
C VAL A 108 15.09 -32.66 -15.74
N ALA A 109 15.49 -33.47 -14.76
CA ALA A 109 16.66 -34.32 -14.87
C ALA A 109 16.40 -35.48 -15.86
N PRO A 110 17.41 -35.91 -16.65
CA PRO A 110 17.31 -37.14 -17.43
C PRO A 110 16.99 -38.34 -16.51
N PRO A 111 16.22 -39.33 -16.99
CA PRO A 111 16.04 -40.57 -16.24
C PRO A 111 17.39 -41.27 -16.07
N GLU A 112 17.64 -41.84 -14.88
CA GLU A 112 18.84 -42.64 -14.66
C GLU A 112 18.82 -43.89 -15.55
N PRO A 113 19.98 -44.34 -16.07
CA PRO A 113 20.06 -45.60 -16.81
C PRO A 113 19.55 -46.76 -15.93
N GLN A 114 18.63 -47.55 -16.45
CA GLN A 114 18.25 -48.82 -15.81
C GLN A 114 19.38 -49.82 -16.07
N GLU A 115 20.08 -50.24 -15.01
CA GLU A 115 21.10 -51.32 -15.05
C GLU A 115 20.50 -52.68 -15.43
#